data_AF-A0A849Z322-F1
#
_entry.id   AF-A0A849Z322-F1
#
_cell.length_a   1.000
_cell.length_b   1.000
_cell.length_c   1.000
_cell.angle_alpha   90.00
_cell.angle_beta   90.00
_cell.angle_gamma   90.00
#
_symmetry.space_group_name_H-M   'P 1'
#
loop_
_entity.id
_entity.type
_entity.pdbx_description
1 polymer ?
#
loop_
_entity_poly.entity_id
_entity_poly.type
_entity_poly.pdbx_seq_one_letter_code
_entity_poly.pdbx_strand_id
1 'polypeptide(L)'
;MLVRRFLPLLVIAPLAVACSDDESETKPEPTTDELLAPPPEGQGVQFKMITSVPAGTELEHCQFVRAPAEGLNVNRDEIKFTTGSHHVLLYLTPYTDIPTANEQDVPVDTSKVFDCSDGVIFDWKVSNLIAGSQNATGESVVNFPSDVAMKVPPNAVLLMNVHYVNAQPEPIEPEVRINVYSIPDEQVKTEGGILFWFNPLIRVDPMGTGLAKMSCPVPSDVTLGNAQSHMHRRGVDYQAVRIAPDESREVIYENKAWEGVPVKEWEPGYSVAGGSRIEYYCGYQNGEPRTVYQGPKSSDEMCMFISSYWPAKPEVSNCAVDPNDVQNTQNLNANWVGQGDKNCTQTLVCIQQIEGSGFYEFLHGLTDCVLASRPESSEVVSNGVRCLMTKADPMVECEAEIDACLNEP
;
A
#
# COMPACT_ATOMS: atom_id res chain seq x y z
N MET A 1 -4.46 -80.23 2.71
CA MET A 1 -4.43 -80.04 4.17
C MET A 1 -4.63 -78.56 4.43
N LEU A 2 -5.55 -78.04 5.24
CA LEU A 2 -6.76 -78.52 5.92
C LEU A 2 -7.43 -77.17 6.33
N VAL A 3 -8.52 -76.75 5.70
CA VAL A 3 -9.91 -76.83 6.21
C VAL A 3 -10.24 -75.90 7.39
N ARG A 4 -11.10 -74.91 7.08
CA ARG A 4 -12.27 -74.34 7.82
C ARG A 4 -12.66 -74.94 9.18
N ARG A 5 -13.12 -74.05 10.09
CA ARG A 5 -14.27 -74.22 11.04
C ARG A 5 -14.95 -72.84 11.16
N PHE A 6 -16.17 -72.54 10.69
CA PHE A 6 -17.56 -72.88 11.12
C PHE A 6 -17.81 -72.64 12.62
N LEU A 7 -18.51 -71.56 13.06
CA LEU A 7 -19.96 -71.18 13.11
C LEU A 7 -20.40 -71.18 14.61
N PRO A 8 -21.40 -70.40 15.11
CA PRO A 8 -22.79 -70.37 14.63
C PRO A 8 -23.43 -68.97 14.43
N LEU A 9 -24.43 -68.97 13.55
CA LEU A 9 -25.52 -67.99 13.46
C LEU A 9 -26.29 -67.90 14.79
N LEU A 10 -26.71 -66.69 15.18
CA LEU A 10 -27.92 -66.50 15.97
C LEU A 10 -28.77 -65.37 15.35
N VAL A 11 -30.01 -65.71 15.04
CA VAL A 11 -31.08 -64.83 14.55
C VAL A 11 -31.80 -64.23 15.74
N ILE A 12 -31.94 -62.90 15.83
CA ILE A 12 -33.04 -62.23 16.57
C ILE A 12 -33.45 -60.95 15.81
N ALA A 13 -34.77 -60.77 15.68
CA ALA A 13 -35.53 -59.79 14.92
C ALA A 13 -35.56 -58.36 15.55
N PRO A 14 -36.19 -57.36 14.90
CA PRO A 14 -35.96 -55.94 15.18
C PRO A 14 -36.82 -55.41 16.33
N LEU A 15 -36.26 -54.47 17.10
CA LEU A 15 -36.99 -53.62 18.03
C LEU A 15 -36.90 -52.18 17.52
N ALA A 16 -38.02 -51.69 17.01
CA ALA A 16 -38.26 -50.26 16.86
C ALA A 16 -38.56 -49.69 18.26
N VAL A 17 -37.79 -48.68 18.67
CA VAL A 17 -38.19 -47.71 19.70
C VAL A 17 -37.72 -46.34 19.25
N ALA A 18 -38.67 -45.43 19.19
CA ALA A 18 -38.55 -44.01 18.88
C ALA A 18 -37.75 -43.23 19.93
N CYS A 19 -37.08 -42.17 19.51
CA CYS A 19 -36.78 -40.93 20.25
C CYS A 19 -36.35 -39.90 19.20
N SER A 20 -37.21 -38.93 18.90
CA SER A 20 -37.14 -37.55 19.41
C SER A 20 -36.29 -36.70 18.47
N ASP A 21 -36.98 -35.90 17.65
CA ASP A 21 -36.42 -34.78 16.90
C ASP A 21 -35.83 -33.79 17.92
N ASP A 22 -34.52 -33.87 18.14
CA ASP A 22 -33.76 -32.70 18.58
C ASP A 22 -33.43 -31.94 17.30
N GLU A 23 -34.17 -30.84 17.08
CA GLU A 23 -33.76 -29.76 16.21
C GLU A 23 -32.36 -29.32 16.65
N SER A 24 -31.34 -29.88 16.00
CA SER A 24 -30.03 -29.23 15.98
C SER A 24 -30.27 -27.89 15.32
N GLU A 25 -30.28 -26.83 16.12
CA GLU A 25 -30.16 -25.46 15.64
C GLU A 25 -28.97 -25.43 14.67
N THR A 26 -29.29 -25.51 13.39
CA THR A 26 -28.38 -25.16 12.31
C THR A 26 -28.10 -23.69 12.51
N LYS A 27 -26.97 -23.42 13.17
CA LYS A 27 -26.36 -22.10 13.21
C LYS A 27 -26.36 -21.61 11.75
N PRO A 28 -27.08 -20.52 11.42
CA PRO A 28 -27.20 -20.12 10.03
C PRO A 28 -25.80 -19.89 9.47
N GLU A 29 -25.51 -20.51 8.33
CA GLU A 29 -24.39 -20.11 7.49
C GLU A 29 -24.50 -18.58 7.28
N PRO A 30 -23.39 -17.83 7.33
CA PRO A 30 -23.44 -16.38 7.22
C PRO A 30 -24.13 -16.02 5.90
N THR A 31 -25.30 -15.40 6.03
CA THR A 31 -26.09 -14.87 4.92
C THR A 31 -25.27 -13.83 4.18
N THR A 32 -25.25 -13.90 2.84
CA THR A 32 -24.72 -12.90 1.88
C THR A 32 -24.20 -11.61 2.51
N ASP A 33 -22.89 -11.37 2.42
CA ASP A 33 -22.19 -10.15 2.82
C ASP A 33 -23.01 -8.89 2.56
N GLU A 34 -23.70 -8.38 3.58
CA GLU A 34 -24.47 -7.14 3.43
C GLU A 34 -23.48 -5.99 3.18
N LEU A 35 -23.42 -5.50 1.94
CA LEU A 35 -22.56 -4.38 1.56
C LEU A 35 -23.01 -3.10 2.26
N LEU A 36 -22.10 -2.12 2.38
CA LEU A 36 -22.37 -0.87 3.10
C LEU A 36 -23.58 -0.11 2.55
N ALA A 37 -24.46 0.33 3.43
CA ALA A 37 -25.43 1.38 3.11
C ALA A 37 -24.69 2.71 2.88
N PRO A 38 -25.18 3.60 2.00
CA PRO A 38 -24.56 4.91 1.82
C PRO A 38 -24.63 5.75 3.11
N PRO A 39 -23.72 6.72 3.30
CA PRO A 39 -23.82 7.68 4.38
C PRO A 39 -25.17 8.42 4.34
N PRO A 40 -25.72 8.85 5.49
CA PRO A 40 -26.87 9.75 5.50
C PRO A 40 -26.62 11.01 4.66
N GLU A 41 -27.68 11.56 4.08
CA GLU A 41 -27.59 12.78 3.26
C GLU A 41 -26.89 13.90 4.03
N GLY A 42 -25.90 14.54 3.38
CA GLY A 42 -25.08 15.60 3.98
C GLY A 42 -23.96 15.14 4.91
N GLN A 43 -23.80 13.83 5.16
CA GLN A 43 -22.73 13.29 6.02
C GLN A 43 -21.59 12.61 5.24
N GLY A 44 -21.65 12.61 3.92
CA GLY A 44 -20.65 11.97 3.09
C GLY A 44 -21.19 11.53 1.73
N VAL A 45 -20.39 10.71 1.05
CA VAL A 45 -20.72 10.12 -0.25
C VAL A 45 -20.31 8.65 -0.26
N GLN A 46 -21.04 7.84 -1.03
CA GLN A 46 -20.65 6.46 -1.32
C GLN A 46 -20.16 6.36 -2.77
N PHE A 47 -18.98 5.78 -2.96
CA PHE A 47 -18.47 5.34 -4.25
C PHE A 47 -18.59 3.83 -4.39
N LYS A 48 -18.80 3.38 -5.63
CA LYS A 48 -19.06 1.97 -5.94
C LYS A 48 -18.39 1.58 -7.25
N MET A 49 -17.79 0.40 -7.25
CA MET A 49 -17.28 -0.27 -8.45
C MET A 49 -17.83 -1.70 -8.51
N ILE A 50 -18.37 -2.09 -9.66
CA ILE A 50 -18.66 -3.48 -10.02
C ILE A 50 -17.94 -3.77 -11.32
N THR A 51 -17.28 -4.92 -11.41
CA THR A 51 -16.61 -5.35 -12.62
C THR A 51 -16.62 -6.86 -12.75
N SER A 52 -16.43 -7.37 -13.97
CA SER A 52 -16.14 -8.79 -14.20
C SER A 52 -14.63 -9.03 -14.07
N VAL A 53 -14.26 -10.11 -13.38
CA VAL A 53 -12.87 -10.57 -13.24
C VAL A 53 -12.77 -12.00 -13.79
N PRO A 54 -11.99 -12.24 -14.87
CA PRO A 54 -11.89 -13.56 -15.48
C PRO A 54 -11.34 -14.64 -14.53
N ALA A 55 -11.63 -15.90 -14.82
CA ALA A 55 -11.10 -17.05 -14.10
C ALA A 55 -9.57 -17.10 -14.14
N GLY A 56 -8.93 -17.44 -13.02
CA GLY A 56 -7.48 -17.63 -12.91
C GLY A 56 -6.65 -16.38 -13.17
N THR A 57 -7.20 -15.19 -12.93
CA THR A 57 -6.52 -13.91 -13.18
C THR A 57 -6.26 -13.13 -11.90
N GLU A 58 -5.25 -12.28 -11.98
CA GLU A 58 -4.97 -11.20 -11.07
C GLU A 58 -4.85 -9.94 -11.92
N LEU A 59 -5.57 -8.89 -11.54
CA LEU A 59 -5.62 -7.63 -12.27
C LEU A 59 -5.99 -6.48 -11.34
N GLU A 60 -5.69 -5.27 -11.78
CA GLU A 60 -6.21 -4.05 -11.17
C GLU A 60 -7.17 -3.36 -12.12
N HIS A 61 -8.35 -2.99 -11.61
CA HIS A 61 -9.27 -2.14 -12.35
C HIS A 61 -9.42 -0.78 -11.70
N CYS A 62 -9.60 0.21 -12.56
CA CYS A 62 -9.75 1.60 -12.21
C CYS A 62 -11.08 2.16 -12.70
N GLN A 63 -11.59 3.16 -11.99
CA GLN A 63 -12.77 3.92 -12.38
C GLN A 63 -12.62 5.36 -11.94
N PHE A 64 -12.75 6.29 -12.87
CA PHE A 64 -12.87 7.70 -12.53
C PHE A 64 -14.26 8.01 -11.99
N VAL A 65 -14.30 8.74 -10.89
CA VAL A 65 -15.52 9.28 -10.28
C VAL A 65 -15.31 10.76 -9.96
N ARG A 66 -16.37 11.48 -9.60
CA ARG A 66 -16.27 12.88 -9.18
C ARG A 66 -16.73 13.05 -7.74
N ALA A 67 -16.01 13.89 -7.00
CA ALA A 67 -16.46 14.38 -5.71
C ALA A 67 -17.75 15.22 -5.89
N PRO A 68 -18.57 15.37 -4.83
CA PRO A 68 -19.72 16.26 -4.82
C PRO A 68 -19.38 17.71 -5.21
N ALA A 69 -20.39 18.46 -5.62
CA ALA A 69 -20.23 19.83 -6.13
C ALA A 69 -19.76 20.81 -5.04
N GLU A 70 -19.96 20.47 -3.79
CA GLU A 70 -19.55 21.19 -2.59
C GLU A 70 -18.15 20.78 -2.09
N GLY A 71 -17.58 19.69 -2.60
CA GLY A 71 -16.34 19.10 -2.10
C GLY A 71 -16.58 18.19 -0.89
N LEU A 72 -15.49 17.77 -0.22
CA LEU A 72 -15.56 16.97 1.00
C LEU A 72 -14.49 17.41 2.00
N ASN A 73 -14.83 17.38 3.29
CA ASN A 73 -13.88 17.37 4.40
C ASN A 73 -13.84 15.97 4.99
N VAL A 74 -13.07 15.09 4.35
CA VAL A 74 -13.00 13.67 4.67
C VAL A 74 -12.42 13.47 6.07
N ASN A 75 -13.25 13.00 6.99
CA ASN A 75 -12.88 12.73 8.39
C ASN A 75 -12.68 11.22 8.65
N ARG A 76 -13.49 10.38 8.01
CA ARG A 76 -13.46 8.92 8.16
C ARG A 76 -13.85 8.26 6.86
N ASP A 77 -13.33 7.07 6.60
CA ASP A 77 -13.88 6.16 5.60
C ASP A 77 -14.38 4.85 6.19
N GLU A 78 -15.18 4.15 5.39
CA GLU A 78 -15.63 2.80 5.68
C GLU A 78 -15.75 2.04 4.37
N ILE A 79 -15.09 0.90 4.29
CA ILE A 79 -14.96 0.14 3.05
C ILE A 79 -15.43 -1.28 3.28
N LYS A 80 -16.20 -1.79 2.32
CA LYS A 80 -16.55 -3.21 2.24
C LYS A 80 -16.50 -3.69 0.81
N PHE A 81 -15.95 -4.88 0.62
CA PHE A 81 -15.86 -5.50 -0.69
C PHE A 81 -16.14 -7.00 -0.62
N THR A 82 -16.71 -7.53 -1.69
CA THR A 82 -16.99 -8.96 -1.81
C THR A 82 -15.72 -9.75 -2.14
N THR A 83 -15.80 -11.07 -1.95
CA THR A 83 -14.78 -12.05 -2.35
C THR A 83 -14.24 -11.78 -3.76
N GLY A 84 -12.91 -11.92 -3.90
CA GLY A 84 -12.18 -11.66 -5.13
C GLY A 84 -11.51 -10.30 -5.18
N SER A 85 -11.86 -9.37 -4.29
CA SER A 85 -11.12 -8.12 -4.10
C SER A 85 -10.07 -8.29 -2.99
N HIS A 86 -8.91 -7.65 -3.15
CA HIS A 86 -7.78 -7.75 -2.22
C HIS A 86 -7.53 -6.43 -1.47
N HIS A 87 -7.45 -5.31 -2.18
CA HIS A 87 -7.43 -3.97 -1.57
C HIS A 87 -8.11 -2.94 -2.46
N VAL A 88 -8.48 -1.82 -1.85
CA VAL A 88 -9.23 -0.73 -2.47
C VAL A 88 -8.59 0.59 -2.09
N LEU A 89 -8.38 1.46 -3.06
CA LEU A 89 -7.81 2.79 -2.90
C LEU A 89 -8.67 3.82 -3.64
N LEU A 90 -8.85 4.99 -3.05
CA LEU A 90 -9.48 6.14 -3.67
C LEU A 90 -8.50 7.32 -3.67
N TYR A 91 -8.03 7.67 -4.86
CA TYR A 91 -7.08 8.75 -5.05
C TYR A 91 -7.78 10.05 -5.42
N LEU A 92 -7.29 11.16 -4.86
CA LEU A 92 -7.47 12.48 -5.43
C LEU A 92 -6.50 12.66 -6.60
N THR A 93 -6.96 13.22 -7.71
CA THR A 93 -6.13 13.47 -8.89
C THR A 93 -6.01 14.97 -9.17
N PRO A 94 -4.97 15.42 -9.91
CA PRO A 94 -4.85 16.81 -10.32
C PRO A 94 -5.67 17.13 -11.59
N TYR A 95 -6.37 16.15 -12.16
CA TYR A 95 -7.16 16.35 -13.37
C TYR A 95 -8.36 17.26 -13.10
N THR A 96 -8.59 18.24 -13.97
CA THR A 96 -9.81 19.06 -13.96
C THR A 96 -11.01 18.31 -14.54
N ASP A 97 -10.74 17.48 -15.54
CA ASP A 97 -11.70 16.63 -16.24
C ASP A 97 -11.20 15.20 -16.35
N ILE A 98 -12.14 14.26 -16.45
CA ILE A 98 -11.80 12.84 -16.62
C ILE A 98 -10.99 12.69 -17.91
N PRO A 99 -9.71 12.27 -17.84
CA PRO A 99 -8.85 12.13 -19.01
C PRO A 99 -9.35 10.99 -19.91
N THR A 100 -9.11 11.06 -21.22
CA THR A 100 -9.50 10.01 -22.19
C THR A 100 -8.29 9.22 -22.73
N ALA A 101 -7.11 9.46 -22.17
CA ALA A 101 -5.86 8.78 -22.47
C ALA A 101 -4.99 8.79 -21.22
N ASN A 102 -4.11 7.80 -21.08
CA ASN A 102 -3.14 7.74 -19.98
C ASN A 102 -1.99 8.75 -20.19
N GLU A 103 -1.06 8.81 -19.24
CA GLU A 103 0.11 9.71 -19.27
C GLU A 103 1.13 9.38 -20.38
N GLN A 104 0.93 8.29 -21.13
CA GLN A 104 1.69 7.89 -22.31
C GLN A 104 0.94 8.15 -23.63
N ASP A 105 -0.11 8.98 -23.59
CA ASP A 105 -0.97 9.31 -24.72
C ASP A 105 -1.69 8.09 -25.35
N VAL A 106 -1.81 6.99 -24.63
CA VAL A 106 -2.57 5.80 -25.07
C VAL A 106 -4.05 6.04 -24.77
N PRO A 107 -4.95 5.99 -25.78
CA PRO A 107 -6.38 6.18 -25.56
C PRO A 107 -6.99 5.10 -24.66
N VAL A 108 -7.79 5.51 -23.68
CA VAL A 108 -8.50 4.61 -22.74
C VAL A 108 -9.97 5.07 -22.63
N ASP A 109 -10.93 4.14 -22.69
CA ASP A 109 -12.35 4.44 -22.43
C ASP A 109 -12.60 4.57 -20.92
N THR A 110 -12.29 5.76 -20.39
CA THR A 110 -12.43 6.11 -18.96
C THR A 110 -13.85 6.44 -18.53
N SER A 111 -14.84 6.28 -19.43
CA SER A 111 -16.26 6.42 -19.10
C SER A 111 -16.82 5.20 -18.33
N LYS A 112 -16.04 4.13 -18.24
CA LYS A 112 -16.37 2.85 -17.60
C LYS A 112 -15.24 2.42 -16.66
N VAL A 113 -15.40 1.27 -16.03
CA VAL A 113 -14.29 0.55 -15.40
C VAL A 113 -13.29 0.13 -16.49
N PHE A 114 -12.00 0.33 -16.26
CA PHE A 114 -10.92 0.00 -17.20
C PHE A 114 -9.75 -0.68 -16.48
N ASP A 115 -8.90 -1.37 -17.25
CA ASP A 115 -7.70 -2.01 -16.72
C ASP A 115 -6.63 -0.96 -16.37
N CYS A 116 -6.01 -1.12 -15.21
CA CYS A 116 -4.87 -0.33 -14.77
C CYS A 116 -3.81 -1.22 -14.10
N SER A 117 -3.66 -2.46 -14.60
CA SER A 117 -2.82 -3.51 -14.02
C SER A 117 -1.31 -3.22 -14.11
N ASP A 118 -0.91 -2.21 -14.88
CA ASP A 118 0.47 -1.73 -14.96
C ASP A 118 0.81 -0.72 -13.84
N GLY A 119 -0.18 -0.37 -13.01
CA GLY A 119 -0.03 0.46 -11.81
C GLY A 119 -0.56 1.88 -12.00
N VAL A 120 -1.34 2.36 -11.03
CA VAL A 120 -2.02 3.67 -11.10
C VAL A 120 -1.04 4.82 -11.36
N ILE A 121 0.06 4.89 -10.62
CA ILE A 121 1.02 6.00 -10.71
C ILE A 121 1.85 6.00 -12.00
N PHE A 122 1.83 4.90 -12.75
CA PHE A 122 2.52 4.79 -14.03
C PHE A 122 1.67 5.38 -15.15
N ASP A 123 0.38 5.04 -15.19
CA ASP A 123 -0.54 5.48 -16.24
C ASP A 123 -1.29 6.78 -15.91
N TRP A 124 -1.39 7.16 -14.64
CA TRP A 124 -2.25 8.26 -14.19
C TRP A 124 -1.60 9.11 -13.11
N LYS A 125 -1.94 10.41 -13.09
CA LYS A 125 -1.52 11.33 -12.03
C LYS A 125 -2.42 11.20 -10.80
N VAL A 126 -1.81 11.08 -9.63
CA VAL A 126 -2.50 11.08 -8.33
C VAL A 126 -1.81 12.03 -7.38
N SER A 127 -2.58 12.75 -6.57
CA SER A 127 -2.06 13.76 -5.66
C SER A 127 -2.13 13.34 -4.20
N ASN A 128 -3.11 12.53 -3.83
CA ASN A 128 -3.29 12.08 -2.45
C ASN A 128 -4.15 10.81 -2.39
N LEU A 129 -3.95 9.98 -1.36
CA LEU A 129 -4.89 8.91 -1.00
C LEU A 129 -5.93 9.47 -0.02
N ILE A 130 -7.22 9.40 -0.37
CA ILE A 130 -8.30 9.99 0.44
C ILE A 130 -9.22 8.97 1.12
N ALA A 131 -9.15 7.70 0.71
CA ALA A 131 -9.76 6.55 1.36
C ALA A 131 -9.04 5.28 0.92
N GLY A 132 -8.98 4.25 1.77
CA GLY A 132 -8.35 2.99 1.37
C GLY A 132 -8.30 1.93 2.45
N SER A 133 -8.47 0.67 2.03
CA SER A 133 -8.42 -0.49 2.90
C SER A 133 -7.80 -1.70 2.20
N GLN A 134 -7.01 -2.46 2.96
CA GLN A 134 -6.53 -3.79 2.58
C GLN A 134 -7.38 -4.92 3.17
N ASN A 135 -8.34 -4.57 4.02
CA ASN A 135 -9.21 -5.53 4.71
C ASN A 135 -10.62 -5.44 4.14
N ALA A 136 -11.24 -6.61 3.89
CA ALA A 136 -12.58 -6.72 3.33
C ALA A 136 -13.67 -6.06 4.19
N THR A 137 -13.42 -6.01 5.50
CA THR A 137 -14.25 -5.32 6.49
C THR A 137 -13.34 -4.82 7.61
N GLY A 138 -13.80 -3.82 8.37
CA GLY A 138 -13.15 -3.41 9.62
C GLY A 138 -12.52 -2.02 9.55
N GLU A 139 -11.49 -1.84 10.37
CA GLU A 139 -10.76 -0.59 10.53
C GLU A 139 -10.05 -0.21 9.23
N SER A 140 -10.23 1.06 8.84
CA SER A 140 -9.65 1.65 7.65
C SER A 140 -8.59 2.68 8.05
N VAL A 141 -7.73 3.04 7.11
CA VAL A 141 -6.60 3.95 7.39
C VAL A 141 -7.09 5.38 7.66
N VAL A 142 -8.22 5.80 7.09
CA VAL A 142 -8.75 7.16 7.33
C VAL A 142 -9.68 7.15 8.53
N ASN A 143 -9.14 7.53 9.69
CA ASN A 143 -9.90 7.70 10.93
C ASN A 143 -9.31 8.89 11.71
N PHE A 144 -9.90 10.07 11.54
CA PHE A 144 -9.40 11.31 12.16
C PHE A 144 -10.23 11.73 13.39
N PRO A 145 -9.61 12.46 14.35
CA PRO A 145 -10.37 13.12 15.41
C PRO A 145 -11.46 14.04 14.87
N SER A 146 -12.46 14.34 15.69
CA SER A 146 -13.69 15.03 15.26
C SER A 146 -13.51 16.42 14.61
N ASP A 147 -12.34 17.05 14.72
CA ASP A 147 -12.04 18.38 14.16
C ASP A 147 -10.88 18.36 13.14
N VAL A 148 -10.53 17.18 12.63
CA VAL A 148 -9.48 16.96 11.63
C VAL A 148 -10.09 16.34 10.38
N ALA A 149 -9.72 16.85 9.20
CA ALA A 149 -10.19 16.31 7.92
C ALA A 149 -9.21 16.54 6.77
N MET A 150 -9.20 15.62 5.81
CA MET A 150 -8.58 15.81 4.48
C MET A 150 -9.53 16.59 3.58
N LYS A 151 -9.03 17.59 2.86
CA LYS A 151 -9.84 18.39 1.94
C LYS A 151 -9.85 17.81 0.53
N VAL A 152 -11.05 17.63 -0.01
CA VAL A 152 -11.29 17.27 -1.41
C VAL A 152 -12.01 18.43 -2.08
N PRO A 153 -11.44 19.04 -3.13
CA PRO A 153 -12.07 20.16 -3.80
C PRO A 153 -13.44 19.82 -4.42
N PRO A 154 -14.33 20.83 -4.54
CA PRO A 154 -15.54 20.75 -5.35
C PRO A 154 -15.33 20.08 -6.71
N ASN A 155 -16.15 19.09 -7.05
CA ASN A 155 -16.14 18.38 -8.35
C ASN A 155 -14.80 17.73 -8.73
N ALA A 156 -13.89 17.56 -7.77
CA ALA A 156 -12.57 16.97 -8.00
C ALA A 156 -12.70 15.61 -8.70
N VAL A 157 -11.80 15.35 -9.66
CA VAL A 157 -11.69 14.05 -10.30
C VAL A 157 -10.97 13.11 -9.33
N LEU A 158 -11.64 12.01 -9.01
CA LEU A 158 -11.12 10.97 -8.15
C LEU A 158 -10.92 9.69 -8.97
N LEU A 159 -9.95 8.88 -8.57
CA LEU A 159 -9.65 7.61 -9.21
C LEU A 159 -9.79 6.49 -8.19
N MET A 160 -10.82 5.66 -8.36
CA MET A 160 -10.93 4.40 -7.64
C MET A 160 -9.99 3.39 -8.29
N ASN A 161 -9.24 2.66 -7.47
CA ASN A 161 -8.40 1.55 -7.88
C ASN A 161 -8.70 0.35 -6.98
N VAL A 162 -8.92 -0.80 -7.59
CA VAL A 162 -9.20 -2.05 -6.89
C VAL A 162 -8.35 -3.15 -7.48
N HIS A 163 -7.61 -3.82 -6.60
CA HIS A 163 -6.86 -5.01 -6.95
C HIS A 163 -7.72 -6.24 -6.72
N TYR A 164 -7.89 -7.05 -7.77
CA TYR A 164 -8.66 -8.29 -7.74
C TYR A 164 -7.79 -9.52 -7.95
N VAL A 165 -8.10 -10.58 -7.21
CA VAL A 165 -7.49 -11.90 -7.35
C VAL A 165 -8.60 -12.93 -7.51
N ASN A 166 -8.74 -13.52 -8.70
CA ASN A 166 -9.68 -14.59 -8.97
C ASN A 166 -8.94 -15.91 -9.24
N ALA A 167 -8.72 -16.70 -8.19
CA ALA A 167 -8.17 -18.05 -8.30
C ALA A 167 -9.20 -19.12 -8.69
N GLN A 168 -10.47 -18.76 -8.90
CA GLN A 168 -11.55 -19.70 -9.23
C GLN A 168 -11.52 -20.08 -10.73
N PRO A 169 -12.09 -21.25 -11.10
CA PRO A 169 -12.17 -21.68 -12.50
C PRO A 169 -13.23 -20.92 -13.33
N GLU A 170 -14.06 -20.10 -12.68
CA GLU A 170 -15.13 -19.32 -13.31
C GLU A 170 -14.91 -17.82 -13.09
N PRO A 171 -15.39 -16.95 -13.99
CA PRO A 171 -15.36 -15.51 -13.77
C PRO A 171 -16.23 -15.13 -12.56
N ILE A 172 -15.81 -14.08 -11.87
CA ILE A 172 -16.55 -13.50 -10.73
C ILE A 172 -16.95 -12.06 -11.06
N GLU A 173 -17.94 -11.53 -10.35
CA GLU A 173 -18.39 -10.14 -10.46
C GLU A 173 -18.36 -9.46 -9.08
N PRO A 174 -17.17 -9.08 -8.58
CA PRO A 174 -17.05 -8.47 -7.27
C PRO A 174 -17.63 -7.05 -7.23
N GLU A 175 -18.12 -6.67 -6.07
CA GLU A 175 -18.57 -5.32 -5.76
C GLU A 175 -17.76 -4.72 -4.62
N VAL A 176 -17.35 -3.46 -4.79
CA VAL A 176 -16.70 -2.63 -3.77
C VAL A 176 -17.56 -1.43 -3.44
N ARG A 177 -17.67 -1.10 -2.15
CA ARG A 177 -18.27 0.14 -1.67
C ARG A 177 -17.31 0.90 -0.75
N ILE A 178 -17.16 2.20 -1.00
CA ILE A 178 -16.37 3.13 -0.21
C ILE A 178 -17.31 4.22 0.29
N ASN A 179 -17.61 4.24 1.58
CA ASN A 179 -18.24 5.39 2.22
C ASN A 179 -17.15 6.37 2.66
N VAL A 180 -17.26 7.60 2.22
CA VAL A 180 -16.38 8.71 2.63
C VAL A 180 -17.22 9.67 3.44
N TYR A 181 -16.98 9.73 4.75
CA TYR A 181 -17.71 10.58 5.68
C TYR A 181 -17.07 11.96 5.77
N SER A 182 -17.90 12.99 5.73
CA SER A 182 -17.48 14.40 5.76
C SER A 182 -17.96 15.11 7.02
N ILE A 183 -17.16 16.06 7.52
CA ILE A 183 -17.57 17.01 8.57
C ILE A 183 -17.82 18.42 8.01
N PRO A 184 -18.62 19.28 8.67
CA PRO A 184 -18.84 20.66 8.24
C PRO A 184 -17.55 21.50 8.25
N ASP A 185 -17.46 22.50 7.37
CA ASP A 185 -16.30 23.40 7.26
C ASP A 185 -15.95 24.07 8.60
N GLU A 186 -16.97 24.52 9.35
CA GLU A 186 -16.79 25.17 10.65
C GLU A 186 -16.26 24.24 11.75
N GLN A 187 -16.33 22.92 11.53
CA GLN A 187 -15.81 21.91 12.45
C GLN A 187 -14.33 21.59 12.19
N VAL A 188 -13.84 21.83 10.96
CA VAL A 188 -12.45 21.56 10.59
C VAL A 188 -11.52 22.60 11.22
N LYS A 189 -10.66 22.16 12.15
CA LYS A 189 -9.62 23.00 12.75
C LYS A 189 -8.23 22.68 12.23
N THR A 190 -7.99 21.43 11.84
CA THR A 190 -6.69 20.97 11.34
C THR A 190 -6.88 20.16 10.08
N GLU A 191 -6.00 20.36 9.09
CA GLU A 191 -5.99 19.52 7.89
C GLU A 191 -5.27 18.20 8.19
N GLY A 192 -5.95 17.10 7.90
CA GLY A 192 -5.42 15.74 7.99
C GLY A 192 -4.86 15.27 6.65
N GLY A 193 -4.10 14.18 6.68
CA GLY A 193 -3.49 13.57 5.50
C GLY A 193 -3.16 12.10 5.75
N ILE A 194 -2.66 11.41 4.72
CA ILE A 194 -2.13 10.05 4.82
C ILE A 194 -0.64 10.06 4.51
N LEU A 195 0.17 9.48 5.39
CA LEU A 195 1.51 9.01 5.05
C LEU A 195 1.32 7.77 4.18
N PHE A 196 1.72 7.82 2.92
CA PHE A 196 1.60 6.74 1.95
C PHE A 196 2.98 6.43 1.36
N TRP A 197 3.88 5.99 2.23
CA TRP A 197 5.29 5.84 1.89
C TRP A 197 5.56 4.45 1.34
N PHE A 198 6.28 4.41 0.22
CA PHE A 198 6.62 3.19 -0.49
C PHE A 198 8.14 3.11 -0.66
N ASN A 199 8.73 1.97 -0.33
CA ASN A 199 10.14 1.74 -0.64
C ASN A 199 10.26 1.14 -2.05
N PRO A 200 10.79 1.87 -3.04
CA PRO A 200 10.94 1.36 -4.40
C PRO A 200 12.15 0.43 -4.56
N LEU A 201 13.02 0.31 -3.57
CA LEU A 201 14.26 -0.49 -3.67
C LEU A 201 14.07 -1.83 -2.97
N ILE A 202 13.36 -2.74 -3.66
CA ILE A 202 13.07 -4.10 -3.19
C ILE A 202 13.69 -5.10 -4.15
N ARG A 203 14.49 -6.02 -3.60
CA ARG A 203 14.94 -7.23 -4.28
C ARG A 203 14.87 -8.42 -3.34
N VAL A 204 14.36 -9.53 -3.83
CA VAL A 204 14.35 -10.83 -3.14
C VAL A 204 15.02 -11.86 -4.03
N ASP A 205 16.12 -12.43 -3.53
CA ASP A 205 16.93 -13.36 -4.32
C ASP A 205 16.21 -14.68 -4.63
N PRO A 206 16.56 -15.36 -5.74
CA PRO A 206 16.07 -16.70 -6.04
C PRO A 206 16.30 -17.66 -4.87
N MET A 207 15.28 -18.40 -4.47
CA MET A 207 15.34 -19.38 -3.37
C MET A 207 15.94 -18.80 -2.07
N GLY A 208 15.79 -17.49 -1.86
CA GLY A 208 16.52 -16.74 -0.85
C GLY A 208 15.63 -15.80 -0.02
N THR A 209 16.27 -14.81 0.57
CA THR A 209 15.63 -13.78 1.38
C THR A 209 15.84 -12.41 0.77
N GLY A 210 15.04 -11.45 1.19
CA GLY A 210 15.21 -10.04 0.87
C GLY A 210 14.88 -9.20 2.08
N LEU A 211 15.43 -8.01 2.14
CA LEU A 211 15.06 -6.99 3.10
C LEU A 211 14.97 -5.67 2.33
N ALA A 212 13.93 -4.91 2.58
CA ALA A 212 13.79 -3.56 2.07
C ALA A 212 13.67 -2.65 3.28
N LYS A 213 14.52 -1.62 3.35
CA LYS A 213 14.55 -0.73 4.51
C LYS A 213 14.69 0.73 4.06
N MET A 214 13.79 1.56 4.56
CA MET A 214 13.66 2.96 4.18
C MET A 214 13.38 3.82 5.40
N SER A 215 13.89 5.05 5.40
CA SER A 215 13.64 6.02 6.48
C SER A 215 13.27 7.38 5.91
N CYS A 216 12.10 7.89 6.30
CA CYS A 216 11.57 9.18 5.86
C CYS A 216 11.64 10.23 6.98
N PRO A 217 12.02 11.48 6.67
CA PRO A 217 12.07 12.55 7.64
C PRO A 217 10.67 13.09 7.97
N VAL A 218 10.51 13.55 9.21
CA VAL A 218 9.33 14.24 9.71
C VAL A 218 9.78 15.63 10.17
N PRO A 219 9.78 16.65 9.29
CA PRO A 219 10.45 17.93 9.53
C PRO A 219 9.71 18.85 10.52
N SER A 220 8.46 18.57 10.84
CA SER A 220 7.65 19.34 11.80
C SER A 220 6.83 18.41 12.68
N ASP A 221 6.37 18.91 13.82
CA ASP A 221 5.52 18.16 14.73
C ASP A 221 4.26 17.66 14.00
N VAL A 222 3.98 16.37 14.14
CA VAL A 222 2.76 15.72 13.64
C VAL A 222 2.21 14.76 14.69
N THR A 223 0.96 14.37 14.52
CA THR A 223 0.31 13.30 15.27
C THR A 223 -0.14 12.23 14.29
N LEU A 224 0.17 10.97 14.59
CA LEU A 224 -0.31 9.80 13.84
C LEU A 224 -1.57 9.25 14.51
N GLY A 225 -2.64 9.00 13.75
CA GLY A 225 -3.87 8.38 14.26
C GLY A 225 -3.78 6.86 14.28
N ASN A 226 -3.13 6.28 13.28
CA ASN A 226 -2.95 4.84 13.15
C ASN A 226 -1.69 4.47 12.37
N ALA A 227 -1.33 3.19 12.32
CA ALA A 227 -0.30 2.65 11.45
C ALA A 227 -0.69 1.30 10.87
N GLN A 228 -0.32 1.09 9.61
CA GLN A 228 -0.52 -0.15 8.87
C GLN A 228 0.65 -0.39 7.91
N SER A 229 1.10 -1.64 7.77
CA SER A 229 2.02 -2.06 6.70
C SER A 229 1.30 -2.43 5.41
N HIS A 230 2.00 -2.45 4.28
CA HIS A 230 1.57 -3.21 3.10
C HIS A 230 2.77 -4.00 2.55
N MET A 231 2.55 -5.29 2.32
CA MET A 231 3.51 -6.24 1.75
C MET A 231 2.76 -7.23 0.87
N HIS A 232 3.43 -7.84 -0.11
CA HIS A 232 2.86 -8.97 -0.84
C HIS A 232 3.23 -10.30 -0.16
N ARG A 233 2.83 -11.41 -0.78
CA ARG A 233 2.81 -12.76 -0.19
C ARG A 233 4.14 -13.31 0.30
N ARG A 234 5.29 -12.72 -0.08
CA ARG A 234 6.61 -13.15 0.44
C ARG A 234 6.99 -12.41 1.70
N GLY A 235 6.25 -11.38 2.10
CA GLY A 235 6.46 -10.65 3.35
C GLY A 235 6.31 -11.57 4.56
N VAL A 236 7.35 -11.62 5.38
CA VAL A 236 7.42 -12.49 6.59
C VAL A 236 7.76 -11.71 7.85
N ASP A 237 8.17 -10.45 7.72
CA ASP A 237 8.54 -9.59 8.85
C ASP A 237 8.38 -8.11 8.48
N TYR A 238 7.90 -7.31 9.44
CA TYR A 238 7.75 -5.87 9.29
C TYR A 238 7.93 -5.17 10.62
N GLN A 239 8.64 -4.04 10.62
CA GLN A 239 8.69 -3.11 11.74
C GLN A 239 8.78 -1.67 11.26
N ALA A 240 8.10 -0.76 11.95
CA ALA A 240 8.29 0.68 11.85
C ALA A 240 8.80 1.23 13.20
N VAL A 241 9.81 2.08 13.12
CA VAL A 241 10.56 2.66 14.24
C VAL A 241 10.57 4.17 14.09
N ARG A 242 10.15 4.89 15.13
CA ARG A 242 10.37 6.32 15.25
C ARG A 242 11.76 6.57 15.82
N ILE A 243 12.58 7.32 15.10
CA ILE A 243 13.88 7.84 15.54
C ILE A 243 13.67 9.32 15.86
N ALA A 244 13.78 9.71 17.13
CA ALA A 244 13.58 11.09 17.56
C ALA A 244 14.82 11.96 17.26
N PRO A 245 14.73 13.30 17.38
CA PRO A 245 15.88 14.20 17.14
C PRO A 245 17.08 13.97 18.07
N ASP A 246 16.89 13.30 19.20
CA ASP A 246 17.94 12.89 20.14
C ASP A 246 18.49 11.48 19.84
N GLU A 247 18.15 10.92 18.68
CA GLU A 247 18.47 9.57 18.21
C GLU A 247 17.82 8.43 19.02
N SER A 248 16.92 8.72 19.95
CA SER A 248 16.18 7.68 20.66
C SER A 248 15.24 6.93 19.71
N ARG A 249 15.23 5.60 19.84
CA ARG A 249 14.49 4.70 18.94
C ARG A 249 13.32 4.05 19.66
N GLU A 250 12.14 4.09 19.07
CA GLU A 250 10.93 3.46 19.58
C GLU A 250 10.25 2.67 18.47
N VAL A 251 9.96 1.40 18.72
CA VAL A 251 9.14 0.58 17.81
C VAL A 251 7.69 1.04 17.93
N ILE A 252 7.15 1.57 16.84
CA ILE A 252 5.79 2.10 16.81
C ILE A 252 4.80 1.13 16.17
N TYR A 253 5.24 0.22 15.31
CA TYR A 253 4.38 -0.78 14.69
C TYR A 253 5.20 -2.02 14.27
N GLU A 254 4.60 -3.21 14.39
CA GLU A 254 5.17 -4.49 13.97
C GLU A 254 4.07 -5.36 13.38
N ASN A 255 4.40 -6.12 12.34
CA ASN A 255 3.47 -7.04 11.71
C ASN A 255 4.22 -8.14 10.95
N LYS A 256 3.57 -9.28 10.71
CA LYS A 256 4.07 -10.36 9.85
C LYS A 256 3.05 -10.83 8.81
N ALA A 257 1.81 -10.35 8.90
CA ALA A 257 0.74 -10.72 8.00
C ALA A 257 0.79 -9.84 6.75
N TRP A 258 0.79 -10.45 5.57
CA TRP A 258 0.64 -9.73 4.30
C TRP A 258 -0.84 -9.58 3.90
N GLU A 259 -1.72 -10.45 4.41
CA GLU A 259 -3.17 -10.41 4.26
C GLU A 259 -3.85 -10.22 5.63
N GLY A 260 -5.04 -9.62 5.67
CA GLY A 260 -5.74 -9.35 6.93
C GLY A 260 -4.93 -8.44 7.86
N VAL A 261 -4.27 -7.44 7.27
CA VAL A 261 -3.23 -6.64 7.93
C VAL A 261 -3.83 -5.86 9.11
N PRO A 262 -3.31 -6.03 10.34
CA PRO A 262 -3.82 -5.31 11.50
C PRO A 262 -3.53 -3.80 11.37
N VAL A 263 -4.54 -2.98 11.62
CA VAL A 263 -4.38 -1.54 11.82
C VAL A 263 -4.11 -1.32 13.31
N LYS A 264 -3.04 -0.59 13.63
CA LYS A 264 -2.78 -0.16 15.01
C LYS A 264 -3.31 1.25 15.17
N GLU A 265 -4.32 1.44 16.01
CA GLU A 265 -4.84 2.77 16.35
C GLU A 265 -4.18 3.33 17.61
N TRP A 266 -4.08 4.66 17.67
CA TRP A 266 -3.68 5.40 18.86
C TRP A 266 -4.75 6.41 19.25
N GLU A 267 -5.13 6.40 20.53
CA GLU A 267 -6.09 7.35 21.11
C GLU A 267 -5.41 8.16 22.22
N PRO A 268 -5.32 9.50 22.14
CA PRO A 268 -5.88 10.40 21.11
C PRO A 268 -5.03 10.56 19.84
N GLY A 269 -3.95 9.78 19.72
CA GLY A 269 -2.96 9.84 18.64
C GLY A 269 -1.54 9.70 19.19
N TYR A 270 -0.58 9.39 18.31
CA TYR A 270 0.84 9.27 18.63
C TYR A 270 1.61 10.50 18.16
N SER A 271 2.11 11.31 19.10
CA SER A 271 2.85 12.53 18.77
C SER A 271 4.28 12.21 18.30
N VAL A 272 4.67 12.80 17.17
CA VAL A 272 6.00 12.72 16.59
C VAL A 272 6.58 14.12 16.50
N ALA A 273 7.70 14.35 17.18
CA ALA A 273 8.37 15.65 17.18
C ALA A 273 9.01 15.95 15.82
N GLY A 274 9.01 17.22 15.41
CA GLY A 274 9.73 17.68 14.24
C GLY A 274 11.23 17.41 14.34
N GLY A 275 11.83 17.04 13.21
CA GLY A 275 13.20 16.53 13.14
C GLY A 275 13.32 15.03 13.40
N SER A 276 12.23 14.34 13.75
CA SER A 276 12.22 12.88 13.82
C SER A 276 12.35 12.25 12.43
N ARG A 277 12.59 10.95 12.42
CA ARG A 277 12.47 10.09 11.24
C ARG A 277 11.59 8.90 11.59
N ILE A 278 10.89 8.37 10.60
CA ILE A 278 10.24 7.08 10.71
C ILE A 278 10.99 6.14 9.76
N GLU A 279 11.59 5.11 10.32
CA GLU A 279 12.29 4.06 9.60
C GLU A 279 11.44 2.80 9.62
N TYR A 280 11.23 2.16 8.49
CA TYR A 280 10.55 0.89 8.42
C TYR A 280 11.29 -0.10 7.53
N TYR A 281 11.07 -1.38 7.80
CA TYR A 281 11.59 -2.45 6.97
C TYR A 281 10.54 -3.52 6.69
N CYS A 282 10.73 -4.22 5.59
CA CYS A 282 10.00 -5.42 5.21
C CYS A 282 10.99 -6.54 4.91
N GLY A 283 10.84 -7.69 5.58
CA GLY A 283 11.60 -8.90 5.35
C GLY A 283 10.82 -9.88 4.47
N TYR A 284 11.51 -10.52 3.54
CA TYR A 284 10.90 -11.39 2.53
C TYR A 284 11.54 -12.77 2.47
N GLN A 285 10.76 -13.78 2.09
CA GLN A 285 11.23 -15.11 1.74
C GLN A 285 10.73 -15.54 0.36
N ASN A 286 11.65 -15.81 -0.56
CA ASN A 286 11.33 -16.21 -1.93
C ASN A 286 11.57 -17.71 -2.14
N GLY A 287 10.49 -18.44 -2.43
CA GLY A 287 10.53 -19.86 -2.78
C GLY A 287 10.67 -20.14 -4.28
N GLU A 288 10.88 -19.11 -5.11
CA GLU A 288 10.96 -19.25 -6.57
C GLU A 288 12.40 -19.18 -7.09
N PRO A 289 12.69 -19.79 -8.26
CA PRO A 289 14.02 -19.77 -8.86
C PRO A 289 14.37 -18.46 -9.57
N ARG A 290 13.48 -17.45 -9.54
CA ARG A 290 13.72 -16.13 -10.13
C ARG A 290 13.89 -15.07 -9.04
N THR A 291 14.58 -13.99 -9.39
CA THR A 291 14.61 -12.77 -8.59
C THR A 291 13.23 -12.12 -8.62
N VAL A 292 12.83 -11.54 -7.50
CA VAL A 292 11.59 -10.76 -7.37
C VAL A 292 11.95 -9.33 -7.01
N TYR A 293 11.37 -8.37 -7.73
CA TYR A 293 11.55 -6.94 -7.49
C TYR A 293 10.24 -6.32 -7.01
N GLN A 294 10.30 -5.01 -6.74
CA GLN A 294 9.10 -4.21 -6.51
C GLN A 294 8.12 -4.25 -7.70
N GLY A 295 6.82 -4.13 -7.46
CA GLY A 295 5.82 -3.99 -8.52
C GLY A 295 4.38 -4.13 -8.02
N PRO A 296 3.38 -3.82 -8.87
CA PRO A 296 1.97 -3.84 -8.49
C PRO A 296 1.37 -5.24 -8.33
N LYS A 297 1.95 -6.26 -8.98
CA LYS A 297 1.36 -7.63 -9.04
C LYS A 297 1.76 -8.45 -7.82
N SER A 298 0.98 -9.48 -7.44
CA SER A 298 1.34 -10.48 -6.41
C SER A 298 2.57 -11.32 -6.78
N SER A 299 2.93 -11.32 -8.06
CA SER A 299 4.20 -11.87 -8.53
C SER A 299 5.40 -11.05 -8.06
N ASP A 300 5.20 -9.78 -7.75
CA ASP A 300 6.18 -8.78 -7.33
C ASP A 300 6.04 -8.52 -5.82
N GLU A 301 6.73 -7.51 -5.28
CA GLU A 301 6.65 -7.14 -3.86
C GLU A 301 6.40 -5.65 -3.63
N MET A 302 5.85 -5.34 -2.45
CA MET A 302 5.74 -3.98 -1.94
C MET A 302 6.23 -3.88 -0.49
N CYS A 303 6.63 -2.67 -0.10
CA CYS A 303 6.99 -2.33 1.28
C CYS A 303 6.49 -0.93 1.60
N MET A 304 5.41 -0.83 2.38
CA MET A 304 4.81 0.47 2.70
C MET A 304 4.64 0.73 4.19
N PHE A 305 4.72 2.00 4.57
CA PHE A 305 4.23 2.51 5.84
C PHE A 305 3.07 3.46 5.57
N ILE A 306 1.92 3.11 6.14
CA ILE A 306 0.66 3.81 5.90
C ILE A 306 0.10 4.32 7.23
N SER A 307 -0.28 5.59 7.30
CA SER A 307 -0.75 6.21 8.54
C SER A 307 -1.60 7.45 8.28
N SER A 308 -2.75 7.58 8.95
CA SER A 308 -3.42 8.88 9.08
C SER A 308 -2.60 9.82 9.97
N TYR A 309 -2.46 11.08 9.58
CA TYR A 309 -1.70 12.06 10.36
C TYR A 309 -2.21 13.50 10.22
N TRP A 310 -1.83 14.35 11.17
CA TRP A 310 -2.12 15.79 11.15
C TRP A 310 -1.08 16.60 11.97
N PRO A 311 -0.83 17.88 11.66
CA PRO A 311 -1.30 18.61 10.47
C PRO A 311 -0.61 18.12 9.19
N ALA A 312 -1.37 18.04 8.10
CA ALA A 312 -0.90 17.52 6.83
C ALA A 312 0.03 18.48 6.08
N LYS A 313 1.00 17.91 5.38
CA LYS A 313 1.89 18.57 4.42
C LYS A 313 2.16 17.62 3.24
N PRO A 314 1.90 18.02 1.99
CA PRO A 314 2.02 17.12 0.83
C PRO A 314 3.37 16.39 0.72
N GLU A 315 4.47 17.09 1.04
CA GLU A 315 5.81 16.52 1.04
C GLU A 315 6.03 15.46 2.12
N VAL A 316 5.37 15.60 3.27
CA VAL A 316 5.43 14.62 4.36
C VAL A 316 4.56 13.41 4.02
N SER A 317 3.36 13.60 3.45
CA SER A 317 2.47 12.51 3.02
C SER A 317 3.17 11.49 2.10
N ASN A 318 4.08 11.98 1.26
CA ASN A 318 4.65 11.23 0.16
C ASN A 318 6.16 11.00 0.28
N CYS A 319 6.77 11.41 1.41
CA CYS A 319 8.22 11.39 1.60
C CYS A 319 8.94 12.04 0.40
N ALA A 320 8.41 13.17 -0.05
CA ALA A 320 8.84 13.86 -1.26
C ALA A 320 9.85 14.97 -0.96
N VAL A 321 10.73 15.27 -1.92
CA VAL A 321 11.75 16.33 -1.75
C VAL A 321 11.24 17.71 -2.13
N ASP A 322 10.26 17.79 -3.04
CA ASP A 322 9.64 19.05 -3.46
C ASP A 322 8.14 19.06 -3.13
N PRO A 323 7.67 19.95 -2.23
CA PRO A 323 6.25 20.08 -1.92
C PRO A 323 5.39 20.52 -3.10
N ASN A 324 5.98 21.13 -4.13
CA ASN A 324 5.27 21.58 -5.34
C ASN A 324 5.29 20.54 -6.47
N ASP A 325 6.14 19.52 -6.36
CA ASP A 325 6.25 18.44 -7.33
C ASP A 325 6.31 17.07 -6.64
N VAL A 326 5.30 16.82 -5.82
CA VAL A 326 5.20 15.59 -5.03
C VAL A 326 5.13 14.35 -5.93
N GLN A 327 4.50 14.48 -7.11
CA GLN A 327 4.33 13.37 -8.05
C GLN A 327 5.68 12.85 -8.58
N ASN A 328 6.57 13.74 -9.01
CA ASN A 328 7.86 13.30 -9.56
C ASN A 328 8.94 13.09 -8.49
N THR A 329 8.69 13.59 -7.27
CA THR A 329 9.67 13.52 -6.18
C THR A 329 9.29 12.59 -5.02
N GLN A 330 8.20 11.84 -5.17
CA GLN A 330 7.70 10.90 -4.17
C GLN A 330 8.78 9.88 -3.76
N ASN A 331 8.84 9.57 -2.46
CA ASN A 331 9.81 8.69 -1.81
C ASN A 331 11.28 9.11 -1.95
N LEU A 332 11.61 10.17 -2.69
CA LEU A 332 13.00 10.58 -2.91
C LEU A 332 13.60 11.26 -1.69
N ASN A 333 12.81 11.71 -0.72
CA ASN A 333 13.33 12.30 0.53
C ASN A 333 13.75 11.23 1.55
N ALA A 334 13.61 9.95 1.18
CA ALA A 334 14.01 8.85 2.01
C ALA A 334 15.53 8.66 2.06
N ASN A 335 15.99 8.02 3.12
CA ASN A 335 17.25 7.29 3.12
C ASN A 335 16.94 5.81 2.91
N TRP A 336 17.46 5.22 1.83
CA TRP A 336 17.38 3.80 1.54
C TRP A 336 18.60 3.11 2.14
N VAL A 337 18.36 2.02 2.87
CA VAL A 337 19.42 1.35 3.64
C VAL A 337 19.96 0.14 2.88
N GLY A 338 21.23 0.23 2.51
CA GLY A 338 21.98 -0.87 1.89
C GLY A 338 22.26 -2.02 2.87
N GLN A 339 22.59 -3.18 2.32
CA GLN A 339 22.82 -4.43 3.07
C GLN A 339 24.09 -5.17 2.64
N GLY A 340 24.86 -4.60 1.73
CA GLY A 340 26.08 -5.20 1.20
C GLY A 340 27.33 -4.66 1.88
N ASP A 341 28.40 -4.59 1.10
CA ASP A 341 29.74 -4.23 1.54
C ASP A 341 30.36 -3.09 0.71
N LYS A 342 29.62 -2.55 -0.28
CA LYS A 342 30.12 -1.50 -1.17
C LYS A 342 30.06 -0.14 -0.48
N ASN A 343 31.14 0.62 -0.56
CA ASN A 343 31.11 2.02 -0.17
C ASN A 343 30.40 2.87 -1.23
N CYS A 344 30.17 4.14 -0.92
CA CYS A 344 29.45 5.03 -1.82
C CYS A 344 30.12 5.15 -3.21
N THR A 345 31.45 5.27 -3.27
CA THR A 345 32.16 5.37 -4.57
C THR A 345 31.93 4.13 -5.44
N GLN A 346 31.99 2.93 -4.87
CA GLN A 346 31.71 1.69 -5.58
C GLN A 346 30.24 1.62 -6.05
N THR A 347 29.30 2.11 -5.23
CA THR A 347 27.88 2.19 -5.59
C THR A 347 27.64 3.19 -6.74
N LEU A 348 28.28 4.37 -6.75
CA LEU A 348 28.18 5.30 -7.87
C LEU A 348 28.75 4.71 -9.17
N VAL A 349 29.87 4.00 -9.10
CA VAL A 349 30.43 3.29 -10.28
C VAL A 349 29.45 2.23 -10.78
N CYS A 350 28.79 1.50 -9.88
CA CYS A 350 27.74 0.55 -10.24
C CYS A 350 26.58 1.25 -10.97
N ILE A 351 26.10 2.38 -10.43
CA ILE A 351 24.99 3.15 -11.04
C ILE A 351 25.35 3.65 -12.44
N GLN A 352 26.59 4.12 -12.64
CA GLN A 352 27.08 4.55 -13.96
C GLN A 352 27.17 3.41 -14.99
N GLN A 353 27.17 2.16 -14.54
CA GLN A 353 27.24 0.96 -15.37
C GLN A 353 25.88 0.31 -15.61
N ILE A 354 24.77 0.90 -15.13
CA ILE A 354 23.43 0.38 -15.39
C ILE A 354 23.17 0.44 -16.90
N GLU A 355 23.02 -0.74 -17.50
CA GLU A 355 22.61 -0.92 -18.88
C GLU A 355 21.08 -1.07 -18.96
N GLY A 356 20.47 -0.59 -20.03
CA GLY A 356 19.03 -0.61 -20.23
C GLY A 356 18.47 0.77 -20.51
N SER A 357 17.35 0.82 -21.22
CA SER A 357 16.67 2.09 -21.55
C SER A 357 15.24 2.14 -21.03
N GLY A 358 14.71 1.02 -20.53
CA GLY A 358 13.41 0.96 -19.87
C GLY A 358 13.48 1.42 -18.42
N PHE A 359 12.42 2.08 -17.95
CA PHE A 359 12.30 2.52 -16.56
C PHE A 359 12.53 1.38 -15.56
N TYR A 360 11.90 0.22 -15.78
CA TYR A 360 12.06 -0.95 -14.89
C TYR A 360 13.47 -1.55 -14.93
N GLU A 361 14.12 -1.58 -16.09
CA GLU A 361 15.52 -2.06 -16.19
C GLU A 361 16.46 -1.17 -15.39
N PHE A 362 16.30 0.15 -15.55
CA PHE A 362 17.06 1.14 -14.79
C PHE A 362 16.79 1.01 -13.29
N LEU A 363 15.52 0.91 -12.88
CA LEU A 363 15.14 0.80 -11.48
C LEU A 363 15.67 -0.49 -10.83
N HIS A 364 15.67 -1.61 -11.54
CA HIS A 364 16.28 -2.85 -11.05
C HIS A 364 17.79 -2.71 -10.87
N GLY A 365 18.49 -2.13 -11.86
CA GLY A 365 19.93 -1.87 -11.75
C GLY A 365 20.26 -0.92 -10.59
N LEU A 366 19.48 0.14 -10.42
CA LEU A 366 19.62 1.09 -9.32
C LEU A 366 19.39 0.39 -7.97
N THR A 367 18.34 -0.43 -7.89
CA THR A 367 18.04 -1.25 -6.69
C THR A 367 19.21 -2.15 -6.35
N ASP A 368 19.77 -2.87 -7.32
CA ASP A 368 20.93 -3.74 -7.11
C ASP A 368 22.15 -2.97 -6.58
N CYS A 369 22.47 -1.83 -7.18
CA CYS A 369 23.60 -1.02 -6.76
C CYS A 369 23.44 -0.42 -5.35
N VAL A 370 22.24 0.08 -5.04
CA VAL A 370 21.96 0.68 -3.73
C VAL A 370 21.92 -0.38 -2.64
N LEU A 371 21.26 -1.52 -2.87
CA LEU A 371 21.20 -2.61 -1.88
C LEU A 371 22.57 -3.26 -1.64
N ALA A 372 23.47 -3.25 -2.63
CA ALA A 372 24.85 -3.69 -2.46
C ALA A 372 25.72 -2.73 -1.61
N SER A 373 25.27 -1.50 -1.36
CA SER A 373 25.98 -0.58 -0.47
C SER A 373 25.95 -1.06 0.97
N ARG A 374 26.98 -0.75 1.75
CA ARG A 374 27.02 -1.04 3.19
C ARG A 374 26.06 -0.12 3.96
N PRO A 375 25.46 -0.58 5.07
CA PRO A 375 24.52 0.23 5.85
C PRO A 375 25.05 1.61 6.25
N GLU A 376 26.35 1.72 6.56
CA GLU A 376 26.99 2.97 6.97
C GLU A 376 27.07 4.01 5.85
N SER A 377 27.05 3.57 4.58
CA SER A 377 27.06 4.44 3.40
C SER A 377 25.67 4.95 3.00
N SER A 378 24.61 4.41 3.61
CA SER A 378 23.22 4.58 3.14
C SER A 378 22.80 6.03 3.00
N GLU A 379 23.18 6.90 3.93
CA GLU A 379 22.84 8.33 3.85
C GLU A 379 23.52 9.01 2.66
N VAL A 380 24.83 8.82 2.51
CA VAL A 380 25.61 9.45 1.44
C VAL A 380 25.19 8.91 0.07
N VAL A 381 24.96 7.59 -0.04
CA VAL A 381 24.42 6.95 -1.25
C VAL A 381 23.03 7.49 -1.58
N SER A 382 22.13 7.58 -0.60
CA SER A 382 20.76 8.09 -0.83
C SER A 382 20.77 9.54 -1.28
N ASN A 383 21.64 10.38 -0.71
CA ASN A 383 21.82 11.76 -1.13
C ASN A 383 22.29 11.85 -2.59
N GLY A 384 23.29 11.03 -2.97
CA GLY A 384 23.77 10.93 -4.35
C GLY A 384 22.67 10.49 -5.32
N VAL A 385 21.97 9.39 -5.03
CA VAL A 385 20.87 8.87 -5.85
C VAL A 385 19.76 9.90 -6.02
N ARG A 386 19.32 10.52 -4.92
CA ARG A 386 18.31 11.59 -4.94
C ARG A 386 18.74 12.74 -5.84
N CYS A 387 19.99 13.18 -5.74
CA CYS A 387 20.49 14.27 -6.58
C CYS A 387 20.50 13.86 -8.06
N LEU A 388 21.01 12.67 -8.38
CA LEU A 388 21.00 12.13 -9.75
C LEU A 388 19.59 12.06 -10.35
N MET A 389 18.57 11.74 -9.53
CA MET A 389 17.19 11.60 -9.98
C MET A 389 16.42 12.93 -10.08
N THR A 390 16.90 14.00 -9.44
CA THR A 390 16.14 15.27 -9.33
C THR A 390 16.78 16.44 -10.06
N LYS A 391 18.05 16.33 -10.48
CA LYS A 391 18.77 17.40 -11.17
C LYS A 391 18.76 17.22 -12.68
N ALA A 392 18.71 18.35 -13.39
CA ALA A 392 18.69 18.37 -14.84
C ALA A 392 20.10 18.12 -15.42
N ASP A 393 21.14 18.63 -14.74
CA ASP A 393 22.53 18.34 -15.02
C ASP A 393 23.25 17.82 -13.77
N PRO A 394 23.07 16.53 -13.41
CA PRO A 394 23.65 15.98 -12.19
C PRO A 394 25.18 16.04 -12.13
N MET A 395 25.86 16.13 -13.28
CA MET A 395 27.33 16.22 -13.32
C MET A 395 27.85 17.56 -12.80
N VAL A 396 27.02 18.60 -12.82
CA VAL A 396 27.34 19.93 -12.31
C VAL A 396 26.62 20.19 -11.00
N GLU A 397 25.35 19.78 -10.89
CA GLU A 397 24.48 20.14 -9.77
C GLU A 397 24.67 19.25 -8.54
N CYS A 398 25.28 18.06 -8.68
CA CYS A 398 25.49 17.11 -7.59
C CYS A 398 26.94 17.07 -7.08
N GLU A 399 27.74 18.11 -7.35
CA GLU A 399 29.16 18.17 -6.95
C GLU A 399 29.33 17.92 -5.45
N ALA A 400 28.47 18.50 -4.60
CA ALA A 400 28.53 18.33 -3.15
C ALA A 400 28.27 16.88 -2.70
N GLU A 401 27.28 16.22 -3.30
CA GLU A 401 26.94 14.82 -3.01
C GLU A 401 28.03 13.87 -3.52
N ILE A 402 28.59 14.14 -4.70
CA ILE A 402 29.71 13.39 -5.27
C ILE A 402 30.94 13.54 -4.37
N ASP A 403 31.27 14.75 -3.93
CA ASP A 403 32.38 15.00 -3.02
C ASP A 403 32.18 14.30 -1.67
N ALA A 404 30.97 14.34 -1.11
CA ALA A 404 30.65 13.62 0.13
C ALA A 404 30.87 12.10 -0.05
N CYS A 405 30.49 11.57 -1.20
CA CYS A 405 30.66 10.16 -1.56
C CYS A 405 32.13 9.74 -1.75
N LEU A 406 32.96 10.61 -2.33
CA LEU A 406 34.39 10.39 -2.54
C LEU A 406 35.20 10.50 -1.24
N ASN A 407 34.71 11.29 -0.27
CA ASN A 407 35.36 11.50 1.02
C ASN A 407 34.78 10.60 2.14
N GLU A 408 33.92 9.65 1.79
CA GLU A 408 33.38 8.68 2.74
C GLU A 408 34.51 7.79 3.30
N PRO A 409 34.62 7.64 4.63
CA PRO A 409 35.73 6.93 5.28
C PRO A 409 35.81 5.40 5.05
#